data_AF-A0A9D9Q739-F1
#
_entry.id   AF-A0A9D9Q739-F1
#
_cell.length_a   1.000
_cell.length_b   1.000
_cell.length_c   1.000
_cell.angle_alpha   90.00
_cell.angle_beta   90.00
_cell.angle_gamma   90.00
#
_symmetry.space_group_name_H-M   'P 1'
#
loop_
_entity.id
_entity.type
_entity.pdbx_description
1 polymer ?
#
loop_
_entity_poly.entity_id
_entity_poly.type
_entity_poly.pdbx_seq_one_letter_code
_entity_poly.pdbx_strand_id
1 'polypeptide(L)'
;MELVAETEPQVNTETVANEKKELVANLDFKMVTFSLAGKDYAIDIMNVKEIAKTGRFTFVPNTAHFVLGVYNLRGDIIPIIDLRLFFNIPVPERTSNEIEDMIIVTVEEQTFGIVVDAIDKVVGIQKSSIQPPHPLFGDINIKYIRGVVENNDRLYILLDIERIFGNRNVAEENKDENVSLSLVQQGAGYGQADNRKKSAAKPAEQKANKADSQDYSFIVSSLQSMKKFYTTSVNEIWVKQRFEKWAQKAEKGSVQIQNIEECEEFLSDFYSPCNGKLWSSDYATVIKKLMPENSAKQINVWDVGCGRGFETYSLACILKECYPESRIRIYAHDVDLISISNAPMLTVPEEAIPSWMKKYTVKAVNGSYGFTQEIKDMILFEYHDCNNNGNMPACDIIMARDMVSFLPENVQDNLFEQFFDELKGNGILILGENESAGKHSSWQEKTVGSVVIYTK
;
A
#
# COMPACT_ATOMS: atom_id res chain seq x y z
N MET A 1 -76.16 -26.49 39.52
CA MET A 1 -75.06 -27.46 39.49
C MET A 1 -75.00 -28.03 38.10
N GLU A 2 -73.96 -27.87 37.29
CA GLU A 2 -72.69 -27.16 37.37
C GLU A 2 -72.18 -27.18 35.92
N LEU A 3 -71.65 -26.08 35.41
CA LEU A 3 -71.27 -25.89 34.01
C LEU A 3 -69.74 -25.81 33.92
N VAL A 4 -69.20 -26.66 33.04
CA VAL A 4 -67.92 -26.61 32.26
C VAL A 4 -66.58 -26.60 33.02
N ALA A 5 -65.65 -27.43 32.54
CA ALA A 5 -64.39 -26.92 31.97
C ALA A 5 -63.69 -28.02 31.14
N GLU A 6 -63.61 -27.81 29.82
CA GLU A 6 -62.61 -28.43 28.96
C GLU A 6 -61.25 -27.79 29.26
N THR A 7 -60.24 -28.61 29.53
CA THR A 7 -58.87 -28.16 29.81
C THR A 7 -58.09 -27.97 28.51
N GLU A 8 -57.78 -26.72 28.16
CA GLU A 8 -56.75 -26.36 27.18
C GLU A 8 -55.35 -26.72 27.69
N PRO A 9 -54.39 -27.05 26.81
CA PRO A 9 -53.01 -27.32 27.21
C PRO A 9 -52.32 -26.02 27.60
N GLN A 10 -51.94 -25.91 28.88
CA GLN A 10 -51.12 -24.80 29.38
C GLN A 10 -49.70 -24.90 28.80
N VAL A 11 -49.37 -23.98 27.89
CA VAL A 11 -47.99 -23.75 27.46
C VAL A 11 -47.22 -23.14 28.63
N ASN A 12 -46.28 -23.91 29.18
CA ASN A 12 -45.40 -23.49 30.27
C ASN A 12 -44.59 -22.24 29.88
N THR A 13 -44.91 -21.10 30.47
CA THR A 13 -44.26 -19.80 30.27
C THR A 13 -42.80 -19.77 30.75
N GLU A 14 -42.39 -20.69 31.64
CA GLU A 14 -41.02 -20.81 32.12
C GLU A 14 -40.08 -21.48 31.10
N THR A 15 -40.58 -22.41 30.29
CA THR A 15 -39.78 -23.11 29.26
C THR A 15 -39.42 -22.16 28.12
N VAL A 16 -40.37 -21.31 27.70
CA VAL A 16 -40.14 -20.27 26.66
C VAL A 16 -39.20 -19.16 27.16
N ALA A 17 -39.22 -18.85 28.46
CA ALA A 17 -38.34 -17.85 29.07
C ALA A 17 -36.89 -18.34 29.23
N ASN A 18 -36.68 -19.64 29.53
CA ASN A 18 -35.35 -20.24 29.59
C ASN A 18 -34.74 -20.45 28.20
N GLU A 19 -35.53 -20.87 27.20
CA GLU A 19 -35.06 -20.95 25.80
C GLU A 19 -34.66 -19.58 25.23
N LYS A 20 -35.44 -18.51 25.52
CA LYS A 20 -35.05 -17.13 25.18
C LYS A 20 -33.80 -16.65 25.92
N LYS A 21 -33.55 -17.11 27.14
CA LYS A 21 -32.35 -16.73 27.90
C LYS A 21 -31.09 -17.44 27.39
N GLU A 22 -31.20 -18.69 26.95
CA GLU A 22 -30.10 -19.43 26.30
C GLU A 22 -29.82 -18.92 24.88
N LEU A 23 -30.83 -18.51 24.10
CA LEU A 23 -30.65 -17.88 22.79
C LEU A 23 -29.90 -16.53 22.85
N VAL A 24 -30.12 -15.74 23.91
CA VAL A 24 -29.39 -14.48 24.14
C VAL A 24 -27.97 -14.73 24.69
N ALA A 25 -27.72 -15.88 25.32
CA ALA A 25 -26.42 -16.24 25.89
C ALA A 25 -25.36 -16.65 24.85
N ASN A 26 -25.73 -16.85 23.58
CA ASN A 26 -24.82 -17.26 22.50
C ASN A 26 -24.50 -16.15 21.49
N LEU A 27 -24.95 -14.91 21.65
CA LEU A 27 -24.59 -13.82 20.72
C LEU A 27 -23.26 -13.18 21.13
N ASP A 28 -22.15 -13.78 20.70
CA ASP A 28 -20.78 -13.38 21.02
C ASP A 28 -20.17 -12.37 20.02
N PHE A 29 -20.91 -11.97 18.99
CA PHE A 29 -20.51 -10.96 18.02
C PHE A 29 -21.59 -9.90 17.84
N LYS A 30 -21.19 -8.64 17.73
CA LYS A 30 -22.10 -7.50 17.49
C LYS A 30 -21.59 -6.69 16.31
N MET A 31 -22.51 -6.30 15.45
CA MET A 31 -22.20 -5.54 14.25
C MET A 31 -23.12 -4.33 14.09
N VAL A 32 -22.58 -3.22 13.60
CA VAL A 32 -23.35 -2.07 13.15
C VAL A 32 -23.72 -2.31 11.69
N THR A 33 -25.01 -2.28 11.38
CA THR A 33 -25.53 -2.53 10.04
C THR A 33 -25.91 -1.23 9.35
N PHE A 34 -25.63 -1.15 8.05
CA PHE A 34 -25.89 0.01 7.21
C PHE A 34 -26.07 -0.42 5.75
N SER A 35 -26.54 0.50 4.91
CA SER A 35 -26.73 0.26 3.48
C SER A 35 -25.73 1.05 2.62
N LEU A 36 -25.32 0.45 1.51
CA LEU A 36 -24.59 1.10 0.41
C LEU A 36 -25.19 0.65 -0.93
N ALA A 37 -25.63 1.59 -1.74
CA ALA A 37 -26.31 1.39 -3.02
C ALA A 37 -27.39 0.29 -2.97
N GLY A 38 -28.20 0.31 -1.92
CA GLY A 38 -29.31 -0.63 -1.73
C GLY A 38 -28.92 -2.05 -1.30
N LYS A 39 -27.64 -2.30 -0.97
CA LYS A 39 -27.18 -3.56 -0.36
C LYS A 39 -26.89 -3.37 1.12
N ASP A 40 -27.12 -4.42 1.90
CA ASP A 40 -26.91 -4.44 3.35
C ASP A 40 -25.47 -4.85 3.71
N TYR A 41 -24.79 -3.97 4.43
CA TYR A 41 -23.44 -4.15 4.94
C TYR A 41 -23.43 -4.12 6.46
N ALA A 42 -22.34 -4.62 7.01
CA ALA A 42 -22.08 -4.57 8.44
C ALA A 42 -20.60 -4.38 8.74
N ILE A 43 -20.31 -3.81 9.90
CA ILE A 43 -18.96 -3.72 10.47
C ILE A 43 -19.00 -4.19 11.92
N ASP A 44 -17.89 -4.76 12.38
CA ASP A 44 -17.71 -5.13 13.77
C ASP A 44 -17.91 -3.91 14.68
N ILE A 45 -18.76 -4.03 15.70
CA ILE A 45 -19.03 -2.92 16.61
C ILE A 45 -17.77 -2.47 17.36
N MET A 46 -16.79 -3.37 17.53
CA MET A 46 -15.55 -3.06 18.23
C MET A 46 -14.72 -2.00 17.49
N ASN A 47 -14.90 -1.87 16.18
CA ASN A 47 -14.23 -0.87 15.37
C ASN A 47 -14.99 0.47 15.33
N VAL A 48 -16.22 0.52 15.88
CA VAL A 48 -17.08 1.71 15.82
C VAL A 48 -16.93 2.53 17.10
N LYS A 49 -16.46 3.76 16.95
CA LYS A 49 -16.34 4.73 18.05
C LYS A 49 -17.67 5.43 18.32
N GLU A 50 -18.31 5.97 17.28
CA GLU A 50 -19.64 6.58 17.37
C GLU A 50 -20.32 6.66 16.00
N ILE A 51 -21.63 6.90 16.01
CA ILE A 51 -22.41 7.20 14.81
C ILE A 51 -22.74 8.68 14.82
N ALA A 52 -22.50 9.35 13.69
CA ALA A 52 -22.73 10.77 13.50
C ALA A 52 -23.62 11.02 12.28
N LYS A 53 -24.28 12.17 12.26
CA LYS A 53 -24.93 12.71 11.07
C LYS A 53 -24.27 14.04 10.75
N THR A 54 -23.83 14.24 9.52
CA THR A 54 -23.21 15.51 9.13
C THR A 54 -23.63 15.92 7.72
N GLY A 55 -23.91 17.21 7.55
CA GLY A 55 -24.20 17.78 6.24
C GLY A 55 -23.06 18.62 5.67
N ARG A 56 -21.96 18.79 6.41
CA ARG A 56 -20.82 19.63 5.99
C ARG A 56 -19.51 19.04 6.48
N PHE A 57 -18.70 18.55 5.55
CA PHE A 57 -17.27 18.30 5.72
C PHE A 57 -16.49 19.42 5.03
N THR A 58 -15.28 19.69 5.49
CA THR A 58 -14.37 20.64 4.84
C THR A 58 -13.70 19.92 3.68
N PHE A 59 -14.06 20.30 2.45
CA PHE A 59 -13.45 19.73 1.25
C PHE A 59 -11.93 19.97 1.26
N VAL A 60 -11.18 18.93 0.92
CA VAL A 60 -9.72 19.01 0.76
C VAL A 60 -9.42 18.77 -0.72
N PRO A 61 -8.81 19.73 -1.44
CA PRO A 61 -8.45 19.55 -2.84
C PRO A 61 -7.33 18.51 -2.99
N ASN A 62 -7.27 17.84 -4.14
CA ASN A 62 -6.24 16.86 -4.50
C ASN A 62 -6.20 15.61 -3.60
N THR A 63 -7.33 15.21 -3.03
CA THR A 63 -7.47 13.91 -2.37
C THR A 63 -7.99 12.86 -3.33
N ALA A 64 -7.82 11.58 -2.98
CA ALA A 64 -8.44 10.51 -3.72
C ALA A 64 -9.97 10.69 -3.82
N HIS A 65 -10.58 10.23 -4.90
CA HIS A 65 -11.98 10.53 -5.22
C HIS A 65 -12.97 10.09 -4.11
N PHE A 66 -12.66 9.03 -3.38
CA PHE A 66 -13.49 8.56 -2.26
C PHE A 66 -13.27 9.32 -0.95
N VAL A 67 -12.25 10.17 -0.85
CA VAL A 67 -12.03 11.05 0.30
C VAL A 67 -12.77 12.36 0.03
N LEU A 68 -13.83 12.59 0.78
CA LEU A 68 -14.68 13.76 0.60
C LEU A 68 -14.08 15.03 1.22
N GLY A 69 -13.20 14.85 2.21
CA GLY A 69 -12.55 15.93 2.94
C GLY A 69 -12.26 15.55 4.39
N VAL A 70 -12.34 16.53 5.28
CA VAL A 70 -12.09 16.35 6.72
C VAL A 70 -13.23 16.85 7.59
N TYR A 71 -13.36 16.27 8.78
CA TYR A 71 -14.36 16.62 9.78
C TYR A 71 -13.68 16.86 11.13
N ASN A 72 -14.14 17.89 11.85
CA ASN A 72 -13.64 18.18 13.20
C ASN A 72 -14.49 17.44 14.23
N LEU A 73 -13.97 16.31 14.70
CA LEU A 73 -14.57 15.51 15.76
C LEU A 73 -14.00 15.93 17.11
N ARG A 74 -14.68 16.87 17.78
CA ARG A 74 -14.35 17.34 19.15
C ARG A 74 -12.91 17.83 19.32
N GLY A 75 -12.34 18.45 18.29
CA GLY A 75 -10.96 18.96 18.27
C GLY A 75 -10.01 18.12 17.42
N ASP A 76 -10.37 16.87 17.12
CA ASP A 76 -9.58 15.98 16.27
C ASP A 76 -10.06 16.09 14.82
N ILE A 77 -9.14 16.40 13.90
CA ILE A 77 -9.44 16.44 12.46
C ILE A 77 -9.32 15.02 11.92
N ILE A 78 -10.45 14.46 11.47
CA ILE A 78 -10.51 13.11 10.92
C ILE A 78 -10.84 13.15 9.42
N PRO A 79 -10.26 12.25 8.60
CA PRO A 79 -10.62 12.11 7.20
C PRO A 79 -12.02 11.52 7.05
N ILE A 80 -12.74 12.00 6.03
CA ILE A 80 -14.07 11.50 5.65
C ILE A 80 -13.99 10.73 4.34
N ILE A 81 -14.40 9.47 4.38
CA ILE A 81 -14.30 8.49 3.30
C ILE A 81 -15.71 8.02 2.91
N ASP A 82 -16.05 8.08 1.63
CA ASP A 82 -17.24 7.45 1.07
C ASP A 82 -16.93 6.01 0.62
N LEU A 83 -17.50 5.03 1.31
CA LEU A 83 -17.31 3.62 0.94
C LEU A 83 -17.86 3.28 -0.44
N ARG A 84 -18.87 3.99 -0.93
CA ARG A 84 -19.41 3.75 -2.27
C ARG A 84 -18.34 4.06 -3.30
N LEU A 85 -17.73 5.25 -3.20
CA LEU A 85 -16.63 5.66 -4.08
C LEU A 85 -15.39 4.77 -3.88
N PHE A 86 -15.10 4.36 -2.65
CA PHE A 86 -13.99 3.45 -2.37
C PHE A 86 -14.16 2.08 -3.03
N PHE A 87 -15.40 1.58 -3.12
CA PHE A 87 -15.76 0.35 -3.81
C PHE A 87 -16.10 0.55 -5.29
N ASN A 88 -15.81 1.73 -5.86
CA ASN A 88 -16.13 2.07 -7.25
C ASN A 88 -17.62 1.91 -7.60
N ILE A 89 -18.50 2.03 -6.60
CA ILE A 89 -19.95 2.02 -6.77
C ILE A 89 -20.37 3.41 -7.27
N PRO A 90 -21.10 3.51 -8.41
CA PRO A 90 -21.59 4.79 -8.91
C PRO A 90 -22.47 5.49 -7.87
N VAL A 91 -22.15 6.76 -7.60
CA VAL A 91 -22.89 7.60 -6.66
C VAL A 91 -23.47 8.79 -7.41
N PRO A 92 -24.74 9.16 -7.22
CA PRO A 92 -25.28 10.40 -7.76
C PRO A 92 -24.47 11.61 -7.28
N GLU A 93 -24.46 12.69 -8.07
CA GLU A 93 -23.86 13.94 -7.63
C GLU A 93 -24.52 14.41 -6.32
N ARG A 94 -23.69 14.69 -5.31
CA ARG A 94 -24.16 15.17 -4.00
C ARG A 94 -24.72 16.58 -4.13
N THR A 95 -25.88 16.82 -3.55
CA THR A 95 -26.36 18.19 -3.34
C THR A 95 -25.75 18.76 -2.05
N SER A 96 -25.34 20.02 -2.06
CA SER A 96 -24.50 20.65 -1.02
C SER A 96 -25.16 20.84 0.36
N ASN A 97 -26.32 20.21 0.62
CA ASN A 97 -27.10 20.37 1.85
C ASN A 97 -27.74 19.05 2.36
N GLU A 98 -27.43 17.91 1.76
CA GLU A 98 -27.92 16.62 2.25
C GLU A 98 -27.19 16.21 3.53
N ILE A 99 -27.96 15.76 4.53
CA ILE A 99 -27.42 15.19 5.77
C ILE A 99 -27.05 13.74 5.45
N GLU A 100 -25.76 13.43 5.51
CA GLU A 100 -25.26 12.07 5.31
C GLU A 100 -25.11 11.34 6.65
N ASP A 101 -25.39 10.03 6.62
CA ASP A 101 -25.12 9.14 7.74
C ASP A 101 -23.63 8.76 7.74
N MET A 102 -23.01 8.87 8.92
CA MET A 102 -21.59 8.66 9.10
C MET A 102 -21.30 7.72 10.26
N ILE A 103 -20.38 6.79 10.04
CA ILE A 103 -19.85 5.91 11.07
C ILE A 103 -18.42 6.34 11.36
N ILE A 104 -18.14 6.71 12.61
CA ILE A 104 -16.77 6.97 13.05
C ILE A 104 -16.14 5.65 13.47
N VAL A 105 -15.09 5.24 12.77
CA VAL A 105 -14.34 4.04 13.10
C VAL A 105 -12.95 4.38 13.61
N THR A 106 -12.40 3.48 14.42
CA THR A 106 -11.01 3.54 14.85
C THR A 106 -10.32 2.24 14.45
N VAL A 107 -9.19 2.38 13.77
CA VAL A 107 -8.31 1.27 13.38
C VAL A 107 -6.92 1.61 13.88
N GLU A 108 -6.34 0.73 14.69
CA GLU A 108 -5.11 1.02 15.44
C GLU A 108 -5.25 2.33 16.24
N GLU A 109 -4.40 3.33 15.96
CA GLU A 109 -4.45 4.66 16.60
C GLU A 109 -5.10 5.73 15.71
N GLN A 110 -5.65 5.35 14.55
CA GLN A 110 -6.22 6.28 13.56
C GLN A 110 -7.76 6.26 13.60
N THR A 111 -8.37 7.43 13.44
CA THR A 111 -9.84 7.59 13.42
C THR A 111 -10.30 8.10 12.07
N PHE A 112 -11.32 7.45 11.50
CA PHE A 112 -11.89 7.76 10.19
C PHE A 112 -13.39 7.99 10.30
N GLY A 113 -13.93 8.90 9.51
CA GLY A 113 -15.37 9.02 9.30
C GLY A 113 -15.76 8.34 7.99
N ILE A 114 -16.70 7.41 8.05
CA ILE A 114 -17.18 6.65 6.90
C ILE A 114 -18.59 7.11 6.56
N VAL A 115 -18.79 7.61 5.34
CA VAL A 115 -20.12 7.94 4.81
C VAL A 115 -20.79 6.69 4.25
N VAL A 116 -22.06 6.51 4.61
CA VAL A 116 -22.95 5.41 4.18
C VAL A 116 -24.32 5.97 3.77
N ASP A 117 -25.15 5.17 3.11
CA ASP A 117 -26.49 5.65 2.69
C ASP A 117 -27.43 5.82 3.88
N ALA A 118 -27.53 4.76 4.69
CA ALA A 118 -28.36 4.77 5.89
C ALA A 118 -27.84 3.76 6.92
N ILE A 119 -27.79 4.16 8.18
CA ILE A 119 -27.46 3.26 9.30
C ILE A 119 -28.77 2.66 9.83
N ASP A 120 -28.87 1.32 9.89
CA ASP A 120 -30.08 0.61 10.32
C ASP A 120 -30.07 0.41 11.85
N LYS A 121 -29.30 -0.57 12.33
CA LYS A 121 -29.26 -0.95 13.75
C LYS A 121 -28.03 -1.75 14.13
N VAL A 122 -27.86 -1.97 15.43
CA VAL A 122 -26.91 -2.95 15.96
C VAL A 122 -27.56 -4.32 15.96
N VAL A 123 -26.88 -5.30 15.36
CA VAL A 123 -27.32 -6.70 15.31
C VAL A 123 -26.32 -7.56 16.07
N GLY A 124 -26.81 -8.38 17.00
CA GLY A 124 -26.02 -9.42 17.65
C GLY A 124 -26.19 -10.75 16.93
N ILE A 125 -25.09 -11.45 16.66
CA ILE A 125 -25.05 -12.77 16.01
C ILE A 125 -24.09 -13.69 16.75
N GLN A 126 -24.12 -14.98 16.39
CA GLN A 126 -23.07 -15.92 16.72
C GLN A 126 -21.89 -15.72 15.76
N LYS A 127 -20.66 -15.60 16.26
CA LYS A 127 -19.46 -15.49 15.44
C LYS A 127 -19.29 -16.69 14.51
N SER A 128 -19.76 -17.87 14.94
CA SER A 128 -19.79 -19.09 14.13
C SER A 128 -20.76 -19.05 12.95
N SER A 129 -21.74 -18.13 12.93
CA SER A 129 -22.67 -17.97 11.81
C SER A 129 -22.10 -17.12 10.67
N ILE A 130 -20.91 -16.54 10.84
CA ILE A 130 -20.21 -15.79 9.80
C ILE A 130 -19.68 -16.80 8.78
N GLN A 131 -20.25 -16.79 7.58
CA GLN A 131 -19.82 -17.61 6.47
C GLN A 131 -18.68 -16.92 5.71
N PRO A 132 -17.75 -17.68 5.09
CA PRO A 132 -16.74 -17.08 4.24
C PRO A 132 -17.39 -16.34 3.06
N PRO A 133 -16.74 -15.29 2.52
CA PRO A 133 -17.28 -14.56 1.40
C PRO A 133 -17.32 -15.45 0.14
N HIS A 134 -18.41 -15.35 -0.63
CA HIS A 134 -18.60 -16.09 -1.88
C HIS A 134 -18.11 -15.24 -3.08
N PRO A 135 -17.46 -15.82 -4.10
CA PRO A 135 -17.03 -15.09 -5.31
C PRO A 135 -18.14 -14.35 -6.09
N LEU A 136 -19.41 -14.51 -5.72
CA LEU A 136 -20.55 -13.83 -6.35
C LEU A 136 -20.68 -12.36 -5.90
N PHE A 137 -19.95 -11.92 -4.87
CA PHE A 137 -19.94 -10.54 -4.39
C PHE A 137 -19.00 -9.63 -5.22
N GLY A 138 -18.99 -9.80 -6.55
CA GLY A 138 -18.00 -9.23 -7.49
C GLY A 138 -17.97 -7.71 -7.65
N ASP A 139 -18.90 -6.97 -7.02
CA ASP A 139 -18.89 -5.49 -7.03
C ASP A 139 -17.92 -4.90 -6.00
N ILE A 140 -17.40 -5.71 -5.08
CA ILE A 140 -16.41 -5.33 -4.08
C ILE A 140 -15.29 -6.36 -4.11
N ASN A 141 -14.04 -5.89 -4.01
CA ASN A 141 -12.93 -6.82 -3.89
C ASN A 141 -13.08 -7.67 -2.61
N ILE A 142 -13.17 -8.99 -2.79
CA ILE A 142 -13.41 -9.98 -1.73
C ILE A 142 -12.42 -9.86 -0.56
N LYS A 143 -11.23 -9.29 -0.80
CA LYS A 143 -10.22 -9.05 0.25
C LYS A 143 -10.69 -8.12 1.37
N TYR A 144 -11.64 -7.23 1.07
CA TYR A 144 -12.22 -6.29 2.03
C TYR A 144 -13.43 -6.86 2.79
N ILE A 145 -13.83 -8.10 2.49
CA ILE A 145 -14.97 -8.77 3.09
C ILE A 145 -14.45 -9.80 4.09
N ARG A 146 -14.80 -9.62 5.37
CA ARG A 146 -14.50 -10.58 6.43
C ARG A 146 -15.35 -11.85 6.29
N GLY A 147 -16.59 -11.67 5.85
CA GLY A 147 -17.53 -12.76 5.63
C GLY A 147 -18.93 -12.26 5.32
N VAL A 148 -19.89 -13.17 5.34
CA VAL A 148 -21.30 -12.88 5.10
C VAL A 148 -22.13 -13.50 6.20
N VAL A 149 -23.16 -12.77 6.63
CA VAL A 149 -24.01 -13.15 7.74
C VAL A 149 -25.45 -13.10 7.27
N GLU A 150 -26.17 -14.21 7.42
CA GLU A 150 -27.62 -14.23 7.28
C GLU A 150 -28.26 -14.09 8.67
N ASN A 151 -29.14 -13.10 8.83
CA ASN A 151 -29.87 -12.90 10.07
C ASN A 151 -31.28 -12.38 9.78
N ASN A 152 -32.30 -13.11 10.22
CA ASN A 152 -33.73 -12.82 9.97
C ASN A 152 -34.04 -12.61 8.48
N ASP A 153 -33.65 -13.57 7.63
CA ASP A 153 -33.84 -13.55 6.17
C ASP A 153 -33.19 -12.34 5.45
N ARG A 154 -32.27 -11.65 6.10
CA ARG A 154 -31.44 -10.59 5.52
C ARG A 154 -29.99 -11.01 5.47
N LEU A 155 -29.35 -10.73 4.34
CA LEU A 155 -27.96 -11.02 4.09
C LEU A 155 -27.12 -9.76 4.29
N TYR A 156 -26.17 -9.81 5.22
CA TYR A 156 -25.25 -8.72 5.52
C TYR A 156 -23.85 -9.08 5.04
N ILE A 157 -23.24 -8.19 4.25
CA ILE A 157 -21.82 -8.28 3.87
C ILE A 157 -21.00 -7.66 5.01
N LEU A 158 -20.25 -8.50 5.73
CA LEU A 158 -19.43 -8.06 6.86
C LEU A 158 -18.07 -7.56 6.34
N LEU A 159 -17.85 -6.25 6.43
CA LEU A 159 -16.61 -5.62 5.98
C LEU A 159 -15.49 -5.79 7.01
N ASP A 160 -14.28 -5.95 6.48
CA ASP A 160 -13.05 -5.99 7.26
C ASP A 160 -12.41 -4.59 7.30
N ILE A 161 -12.79 -3.81 8.32
CA ILE A 161 -12.37 -2.41 8.48
C ILE A 161 -10.86 -2.31 8.76
N GLU A 162 -10.26 -3.29 9.43
CA GLU A 162 -8.82 -3.37 9.62
C GLU A 162 -8.10 -3.59 8.29
N ARG A 163 -8.62 -4.45 7.40
CA ARG A 163 -8.04 -4.60 6.06
C ARG A 163 -8.28 -3.41 5.15
N ILE A 164 -9.36 -2.66 5.35
CA ILE A 164 -9.70 -1.48 4.54
C ILE A 164 -8.82 -0.29 4.95
N PHE A 165 -8.60 -0.05 6.24
CA PHE A 165 -7.94 1.16 6.75
C PHE A 165 -6.66 0.92 7.58
N GLY A 166 -6.30 -0.34 7.86
CA GLY A 166 -5.10 -0.67 8.62
C GLY A 166 -3.83 -0.33 7.86
N ASN A 167 -2.74 -0.10 8.60
CA ASN A 167 -1.43 0.14 8.02
C ASN A 167 -0.95 -1.14 7.32
N ARG A 168 -1.09 -1.19 6.00
CA ARG A 168 -0.51 -2.27 5.22
C ARG A 168 1.00 -2.10 5.16
N ASN A 169 1.72 -2.84 6.00
CA ASN A 169 3.01 -3.37 5.55
C ASN A 169 2.70 -4.26 4.34
N VAL A 170 3.44 -4.10 3.24
CA VAL A 170 3.21 -4.66 1.89
C VAL A 170 3.35 -6.21 1.83
N ALA A 171 3.11 -6.93 2.93
CA ALA A 171 3.51 -8.32 3.10
C ALA A 171 2.39 -9.38 2.95
N GLU A 172 1.11 -9.02 2.82
CA GLU A 172 0.02 -10.03 2.94
C GLU A 172 -0.91 -10.19 1.72
N GLU A 173 -0.60 -9.60 0.58
CA GLU A 173 -1.28 -9.99 -0.66
C GLU A 173 -0.42 -11.06 -1.35
N ASN A 174 -0.85 -12.33 -1.33
CA ASN A 174 -0.74 -13.35 -2.40
C ASN A 174 -0.80 -14.78 -1.85
N LYS A 175 -2.00 -15.33 -1.69
CA LYS A 175 -2.18 -16.79 -1.67
C LYS A 175 -3.29 -17.35 -2.55
N ASP A 176 -4.25 -16.55 -3.05
CA ASP A 176 -5.39 -17.11 -3.77
C ASP A 176 -5.59 -16.53 -5.18
N GLU A 177 -4.61 -16.77 -6.06
CA GLU A 177 -4.85 -16.76 -7.51
C GLU A 177 -4.23 -18.00 -8.14
N ASN A 178 -4.90 -19.15 -7.96
CA ASN A 178 -4.72 -20.32 -8.81
C ASN A 178 -6.07 -21.00 -9.02
N VAL A 179 -6.93 -20.38 -9.83
CA VAL A 179 -8.06 -21.07 -10.46
C VAL A 179 -7.84 -21.11 -11.97
N SER A 180 -7.00 -22.08 -12.35
CA SER A 180 -7.03 -22.87 -13.58
C SER A 180 -7.87 -22.35 -14.77
N LEU A 181 -7.16 -21.85 -15.79
CA LEU A 181 -7.61 -21.83 -17.18
C LEU A 181 -6.88 -22.94 -17.95
N SER A 182 -7.67 -23.88 -18.43
CA SER A 182 -7.31 -25.10 -19.18
C SER A 182 -6.67 -24.83 -20.54
N LEU A 183 -5.63 -25.61 -20.88
CA LEU A 183 -5.11 -25.76 -22.24
C LEU A 183 -5.54 -27.10 -22.86
N VAL A 184 -6.07 -27.03 -24.07
CA VAL A 184 -6.41 -28.13 -24.98
C VAL A 184 -5.38 -28.17 -26.12
N GLN A 185 -5.08 -29.40 -26.57
CA GLN A 185 -4.35 -29.84 -27.78
C GLN A 185 -2.81 -29.87 -27.73
N GLN A 186 -2.17 -31.05 -27.69
CA GLN A 186 -1.87 -31.99 -28.82
C GLN A 186 -1.02 -31.32 -29.91
N GLY A 187 0.12 -31.83 -30.39
CA GLY A 187 0.83 -33.09 -30.25
C GLY A 187 2.04 -33.13 -31.22
N ALA A 188 2.66 -34.30 -31.35
CA ALA A 188 3.82 -34.69 -32.20
C ALA A 188 5.21 -34.37 -31.60
N GLY A 189 6.19 -35.28 -31.52
CA GLY A 189 6.33 -36.64 -32.05
C GLY A 189 7.76 -36.83 -32.60
N TYR A 190 8.39 -37.97 -32.27
CA TYR A 190 9.70 -38.52 -32.74
C TYR A 190 10.98 -37.94 -32.09
N GLY A 191 11.98 -38.72 -31.64
CA GLY A 191 12.19 -40.17 -31.66
C GLY A 191 13.45 -40.61 -30.87
N GLN A 192 13.46 -41.87 -30.44
CA GLN A 192 14.61 -42.69 -30.00
C GLN A 192 15.65 -42.82 -31.12
N ALA A 193 16.94 -43.16 -30.98
CA ALA A 193 17.89 -43.55 -29.94
C ALA A 193 19.30 -43.44 -30.59
N ASP A 194 20.41 -43.43 -29.83
CA ASP A 194 21.30 -44.60 -29.71
C ASP A 194 22.67 -44.28 -29.06
N ASN A 195 23.17 -45.26 -28.33
CA ASN A 195 24.38 -45.29 -27.50
C ASN A 195 25.65 -45.63 -28.32
N ARG A 196 26.81 -45.05 -27.97
CA ARG A 196 28.03 -45.80 -27.58
C ARG A 196 29.26 -44.95 -27.15
N LYS A 197 29.53 -45.03 -25.83
CA LYS A 197 30.78 -45.44 -25.12
C LYS A 197 32.13 -44.69 -25.26
N LYS A 198 32.56 -44.19 -24.09
CA LYS A 198 33.86 -44.37 -23.32
C LYS A 198 35.15 -43.86 -24.00
N SER A 199 36.12 -43.21 -23.36
CA SER A 199 36.67 -43.08 -21.98
C SER A 199 37.61 -41.84 -21.97
N ALA A 200 38.09 -41.19 -20.90
CA ALA A 200 38.57 -41.66 -19.61
C ALA A 200 38.79 -40.48 -18.61
N ALA A 201 38.64 -40.80 -17.31
CA ALA A 201 39.34 -40.28 -16.10
C ALA A 201 39.47 -38.76 -15.77
N LYS A 202 38.47 -38.26 -15.00
CA LYS A 202 38.46 -37.51 -13.69
C LYS A 202 39.78 -36.99 -13.06
N PRO A 203 39.79 -35.96 -12.15
CA PRO A 203 38.75 -35.69 -11.12
C PRO A 203 38.46 -34.22 -10.67
N ALA A 204 37.28 -34.03 -10.06
CA ALA A 204 37.03 -33.19 -8.86
C ALA A 204 36.74 -31.65 -8.92
N GLU A 205 36.08 -31.09 -9.94
CA GLU A 205 35.67 -29.66 -9.90
C GLU A 205 34.18 -29.32 -10.14
N GLN A 206 33.27 -30.29 -10.33
CA GLN A 206 31.91 -29.99 -10.81
C GLN A 206 30.75 -30.28 -9.84
N LYS A 207 30.98 -30.25 -8.51
CA LYS A 207 29.89 -30.39 -7.52
C LYS A 207 29.56 -29.11 -6.73
N ALA A 208 30.41 -28.09 -6.73
CA ALA A 208 30.14 -26.84 -6.01
C ALA A 208 29.22 -25.88 -6.79
N ASN A 209 29.46 -25.68 -8.10
CA ASN A 209 28.76 -24.63 -8.87
C ASN A 209 27.28 -24.88 -9.19
N LYS A 210 26.74 -26.07 -8.93
CA LYS A 210 25.34 -26.40 -9.28
C LYS A 210 24.38 -26.14 -8.12
N ALA A 211 24.86 -26.34 -6.88
CA ALA A 211 24.10 -26.05 -5.66
C ALA A 211 23.92 -24.53 -5.52
N ASP A 212 25.01 -23.77 -5.63
CA ASP A 212 24.97 -22.30 -5.54
C ASP A 212 24.05 -21.66 -6.59
N SER A 213 24.02 -22.16 -7.82
CA SER A 213 23.11 -21.65 -8.86
C SER A 213 21.64 -21.95 -8.57
N GLN A 214 21.37 -23.11 -7.96
CA GLN A 214 20.03 -23.54 -7.65
C GLN A 214 19.52 -22.79 -6.41
N ASP A 215 20.36 -22.64 -5.38
CA ASP A 215 20.05 -21.87 -4.17
C ASP A 215 19.86 -20.38 -4.46
N TYR A 216 20.65 -19.80 -5.36
CA TYR A 216 20.43 -18.45 -5.87
C TYR A 216 19.06 -18.31 -6.54
N SER A 217 18.70 -19.24 -7.44
CA SER A 217 17.39 -19.21 -8.11
C SER A 217 16.21 -19.36 -7.14
N PHE A 218 16.38 -20.12 -6.06
CA PHE A 218 15.39 -20.25 -4.99
C PHE A 218 15.22 -18.93 -4.25
N ILE A 219 16.30 -18.26 -3.86
CA ILE A 219 16.22 -16.95 -3.20
C ILE A 219 15.51 -15.94 -4.10
N VAL A 220 15.89 -15.84 -5.38
CA VAL A 220 15.23 -14.94 -6.34
C VAL A 220 13.73 -15.23 -6.40
N SER A 221 13.35 -16.51 -6.48
CA SER A 221 11.94 -16.92 -6.51
C SER A 221 11.21 -16.58 -5.20
N SER A 222 11.85 -16.77 -4.05
CA SER A 222 11.29 -16.40 -2.73
C SER A 222 11.11 -14.89 -2.60
N LEU A 223 12.10 -14.08 -2.97
CA LEU A 223 12.03 -12.61 -2.96
C LEU A 223 10.86 -12.11 -3.82
N GLN A 224 10.71 -12.66 -5.03
CA GLN A 224 9.62 -12.31 -5.93
C GLN A 224 8.26 -12.74 -5.36
N SER A 225 8.14 -13.96 -4.84
CA SER A 225 6.87 -14.49 -4.35
C SER A 225 6.40 -13.81 -3.06
N MET A 226 7.32 -13.48 -2.15
CA MET A 226 6.99 -13.00 -0.80
C MET A 226 6.93 -11.46 -0.72
N LYS A 227 7.77 -10.76 -1.47
CA LYS A 227 7.91 -9.29 -1.39
C LYS A 227 7.74 -8.57 -2.72
N LYS A 228 7.40 -9.30 -3.80
CA LYS A 228 7.37 -8.74 -5.16
C LYS A 228 8.68 -8.07 -5.56
N PHE A 229 9.80 -8.55 -5.02
CA PHE A 229 11.12 -8.05 -5.38
C PHE A 229 11.64 -8.84 -6.59
N TYR A 230 11.76 -8.18 -7.74
CA TYR A 230 12.17 -8.80 -9.00
C TYR A 230 13.67 -8.60 -9.19
N THR A 231 14.41 -9.71 -9.30
CA THR A 231 15.83 -9.67 -9.63
C THR A 231 16.02 -9.49 -11.14
N THR A 232 16.42 -8.29 -11.54
CA THR A 232 16.62 -7.89 -12.94
C THR A 232 17.96 -7.15 -13.08
N SER A 233 18.29 -6.65 -14.26
CA SER A 233 19.48 -5.79 -14.44
C SER A 233 19.51 -4.56 -13.52
N VAL A 234 18.37 -4.14 -12.97
CA VAL A 234 18.30 -3.00 -12.06
C VAL A 234 19.08 -3.27 -10.79
N ASN A 235 19.00 -4.49 -10.23
CA ASN A 235 19.53 -4.81 -8.90
C ASN A 235 20.38 -6.09 -8.85
N GLU A 236 20.56 -6.81 -9.96
CA GLU A 236 21.22 -8.13 -10.01
C GLU A 236 22.63 -8.12 -9.40
N ILE A 237 23.39 -7.03 -9.59
CA ILE A 237 24.73 -6.86 -9.02
C ILE A 237 24.67 -6.93 -7.50
N TRP A 238 23.75 -6.16 -6.90
CA TRP A 238 23.57 -6.14 -5.45
C TRP A 238 23.05 -7.49 -4.93
N VAL A 239 22.07 -8.10 -5.59
CA VAL A 239 21.48 -9.39 -5.16
C VAL A 239 22.54 -10.48 -5.12
N LYS A 240 23.43 -10.54 -6.12
CA LYS A 240 24.55 -11.50 -6.12
C LYS A 240 25.51 -11.30 -4.95
N GLN A 241 25.91 -10.05 -4.69
CA GLN A 241 26.79 -9.73 -3.57
C GLN A 241 26.13 -10.01 -2.20
N ARG A 242 24.82 -9.73 -2.08
CA ARG A 242 24.05 -10.02 -0.87
C ARG A 242 23.91 -11.52 -0.65
N PHE A 243 23.67 -12.29 -1.72
CA PHE A 243 23.61 -13.74 -1.66
C PHE A 243 24.90 -14.36 -1.12
N GLU A 244 26.06 -13.91 -1.58
CA GLU A 244 27.36 -14.42 -1.08
C GLU A 244 27.53 -14.19 0.43
N LYS A 245 27.15 -13.00 0.92
CA LYS A 245 27.18 -12.68 2.36
C LYS A 245 26.16 -13.52 3.15
N TRP A 246 24.98 -13.72 2.59
CA TRP A 246 23.91 -14.52 3.19
C TRP A 246 24.33 -15.99 3.33
N ALA A 247 24.91 -16.57 2.26
CA ALA A 247 25.41 -17.93 2.23
C ALA A 247 26.54 -18.16 3.26
N GLN A 248 27.43 -17.18 3.45
CA GLN A 248 28.49 -17.24 4.48
C GLN A 248 27.92 -17.23 5.91
N LYS A 249 26.83 -16.48 6.16
CA LYS A 249 26.18 -16.42 7.48
C LYS A 249 25.45 -17.72 7.83
N ALA A 250 24.97 -18.45 6.84
CA ALA A 250 24.18 -19.66 7.00
C ALA A 250 25.01 -20.92 7.38
N GLU A 251 26.11 -20.78 8.14
CA GLU A 251 27.26 -21.70 8.33
C GLU A 251 26.98 -23.18 8.74
N LYS A 252 25.71 -23.65 8.75
CA LYS A 252 25.25 -25.05 8.80
C LYS A 252 23.74 -25.24 8.48
N GLY A 253 23.06 -24.23 7.94
CA GLY A 253 21.62 -24.21 7.68
C GLY A 253 21.24 -24.25 6.20
N SER A 254 19.94 -24.29 5.90
CA SER A 254 19.45 -24.06 4.53
C SER A 254 19.70 -22.60 4.16
N VAL A 255 20.32 -22.34 3.00
CA VAL A 255 20.53 -20.98 2.45
C VAL A 255 19.19 -20.33 2.02
N GLN A 256 18.14 -21.13 1.91
CA GLN A 256 16.82 -20.71 1.45
C GLN A 256 16.12 -19.79 2.45
N ILE A 257 15.46 -18.76 1.93
CA ILE A 257 14.53 -17.90 2.67
C ILE A 257 13.23 -18.67 2.90
N GLN A 258 12.85 -18.88 4.16
CA GLN A 258 11.68 -19.70 4.53
C GLN A 258 10.45 -18.88 4.90
N ASN A 259 10.64 -17.65 5.35
CA ASN A 259 9.60 -16.80 5.88
C ASN A 259 9.82 -15.33 5.49
N ILE A 260 8.82 -14.50 5.80
CA ILE A 260 8.82 -13.08 5.45
C ILE A 260 9.89 -12.33 6.25
N GLU A 261 10.18 -12.74 7.48
CA GLU A 261 11.18 -12.11 8.35
C GLU A 261 12.59 -12.28 7.81
N GLU A 262 12.96 -13.47 7.33
CA GLU A 262 14.22 -13.75 6.65
C GLU A 262 14.31 -12.99 5.32
N CYS A 263 13.17 -12.80 4.63
CA CYS A 263 13.11 -11.98 3.43
C CYS A 263 13.42 -10.50 3.73
N GLU A 264 12.85 -9.96 4.82
CA GLU A 264 13.15 -8.59 5.28
C GLU A 264 14.61 -8.46 5.74
N GLU A 265 15.14 -9.47 6.42
CA GLU A 265 16.54 -9.51 6.81
C GLU A 265 17.46 -9.55 5.57
N PHE A 266 17.08 -10.30 4.54
CA PHE A 266 17.83 -10.32 3.29
C PHE A 266 17.86 -8.93 2.64
N LEU A 267 16.73 -8.23 2.62
CA LEU A 267 16.55 -6.90 2.02
C LEU A 267 16.96 -5.73 2.93
N SER A 268 17.40 -5.97 4.18
CA SER A 268 17.69 -4.91 5.15
C SER A 268 18.69 -3.86 4.65
N ASP A 269 19.67 -4.31 3.86
CA ASP A 269 20.76 -3.48 3.33
C ASP A 269 20.52 -3.08 1.86
N PHE A 270 19.30 -3.31 1.35
CA PHE A 270 18.88 -2.91 0.01
C PHE A 270 18.44 -1.45 -0.03
N TYR A 271 17.70 -1.02 0.99
CA TYR A 271 17.09 0.30 1.00
C TYR A 271 18.13 1.41 1.14
N SER A 272 17.86 2.50 0.43
CA SER A 272 18.72 3.67 0.45
C SER A 272 18.65 4.41 1.80
N PRO A 273 19.62 5.31 2.08
CA PRO A 273 19.70 5.99 3.37
C PRO A 273 18.44 6.83 3.64
N CYS A 274 18.00 6.82 4.90
CA CYS A 274 16.81 7.54 5.35
C CYS A 274 15.48 7.06 4.71
N ASN A 275 15.40 5.83 4.18
CA ASN A 275 14.11 5.26 3.76
C ASN A 275 13.07 5.33 4.91
N GLY A 276 11.87 5.83 4.57
CA GLY A 276 10.77 6.03 5.53
C GLY A 276 11.02 7.08 6.62
N LYS A 277 12.07 7.91 6.49
CA LYS A 277 12.46 8.96 7.46
C LYS A 277 12.86 10.25 6.75
N LEU A 278 12.88 11.36 7.48
CA LEU A 278 13.41 12.61 6.95
C LEU A 278 14.92 12.52 6.72
N TRP A 279 15.42 13.13 5.64
CA TRP A 279 16.82 13.00 5.25
C TRP A 279 17.78 13.67 6.24
N SER A 280 18.79 12.91 6.67
CA SER A 280 19.85 13.42 7.56
C SER A 280 20.62 14.58 6.93
N SER A 281 21.32 15.37 7.75
CA SER A 281 22.15 16.48 7.26
C SER A 281 23.22 16.05 6.26
N ASP A 282 23.82 14.88 6.49
CA ASP A 282 24.87 14.33 5.63
C ASP A 282 24.30 13.92 4.28
N TYR A 283 23.17 13.19 4.28
CA TYR A 283 22.50 12.77 3.06
C TYR A 283 21.97 13.98 2.27
N ALA A 284 21.34 14.94 2.95
CA ALA A 284 20.88 16.19 2.33
C ALA A 284 22.03 16.96 1.66
N THR A 285 23.22 16.96 2.25
CA THR A 285 24.41 17.61 1.66
C THR A 285 24.86 16.92 0.39
N VAL A 286 24.79 15.59 0.32
CA VAL A 286 25.10 14.81 -0.90
C VAL A 286 24.08 15.14 -1.98
N ILE A 287 22.78 15.07 -1.67
CA ILE A 287 21.71 15.36 -2.64
C ILE A 287 21.77 16.82 -3.14
N LYS A 288 22.06 17.80 -2.27
CA LYS A 288 22.25 19.21 -2.68
C LYS A 288 23.35 19.39 -3.72
N LYS A 289 24.44 18.62 -3.66
CA LYS A 289 25.54 18.68 -4.64
C LYS A 289 25.18 18.05 -5.98
N LEU A 290 24.15 17.20 -6.01
CA LEU A 290 23.65 16.53 -7.22
C LEU A 290 22.67 17.40 -8.00
N MET A 291 22.03 18.37 -7.35
CA MET A 291 21.05 19.25 -7.98
C MET A 291 21.66 19.99 -9.18
N PRO A 292 21.03 19.92 -10.38
CA PRO A 292 21.56 20.55 -11.57
C PRO A 292 21.55 22.08 -11.45
N GLU A 293 22.50 22.77 -12.08
CA GLU A 293 22.42 24.23 -12.19
C GLU A 293 21.20 24.59 -13.06
N ASN A 294 20.24 25.31 -12.47
CA ASN A 294 18.99 25.66 -13.13
C ASN A 294 18.52 27.04 -12.68
N SER A 295 18.19 27.89 -13.65
CA SER A 295 17.64 29.24 -13.45
C SER A 295 16.26 29.41 -14.07
N ALA A 296 15.60 28.30 -14.42
CA ALA A 296 14.25 28.30 -14.94
C ALA A 296 13.26 28.90 -13.92
N LYS A 297 12.29 29.66 -14.40
CA LYS A 297 11.23 30.22 -13.55
C LYS A 297 10.40 29.15 -12.83
N GLN A 298 10.31 27.96 -13.42
CA GLN A 298 9.59 26.83 -12.88
C GLN A 298 10.43 25.56 -13.00
N ILE A 299 10.51 24.80 -11.90
CA ILE A 299 11.21 23.52 -11.80
C ILE A 299 10.15 22.45 -11.52
N ASN A 300 10.03 21.50 -12.43
CA ASN A 300 9.12 20.36 -12.30
C ASN A 300 9.91 19.15 -11.82
N VAL A 301 9.37 18.46 -10.82
CA VAL A 301 9.98 17.26 -10.24
C VAL A 301 8.94 16.16 -10.22
N TRP A 302 9.33 14.96 -10.63
CA TRP A 302 8.50 13.77 -10.50
C TRP A 302 9.09 12.87 -9.42
N ASP A 303 8.31 12.58 -8.39
CA ASP A 303 8.67 11.69 -7.29
C ASP A 303 7.75 10.46 -7.36
N VAL A 304 8.32 9.31 -7.72
CA VAL A 304 7.60 8.06 -7.97
C VAL A 304 7.80 7.12 -6.79
N GLY A 305 6.69 6.61 -6.25
CA GLY A 305 6.71 5.79 -5.04
C GLY A 305 6.94 6.63 -3.78
N CYS A 306 6.25 7.77 -3.66
CA CYS A 306 6.52 8.73 -2.58
C CYS A 306 6.17 8.22 -1.16
N GLY A 307 5.42 7.13 -1.07
CA GLY A 307 4.92 6.54 0.17
C GLY A 307 4.20 7.57 1.05
N ARG A 308 4.58 7.64 2.32
CA ARG A 308 4.02 8.61 3.30
C ARG A 308 4.56 10.04 3.13
N GLY A 309 5.39 10.29 2.12
CA GLY A 309 5.90 11.63 1.77
C GLY A 309 7.17 12.07 2.47
N PHE A 310 7.81 11.24 3.31
CA PHE A 310 9.04 11.60 4.04
C PHE A 310 10.16 12.09 3.10
N GLU A 311 10.36 11.39 1.99
CA GLU A 311 11.35 11.73 0.98
C GLU A 311 10.93 12.95 0.18
N THR A 312 9.66 13.02 -0.21
CA THR A 312 9.08 14.16 -0.93
C THR A 312 9.27 15.47 -0.18
N TYR A 313 8.99 15.50 1.13
CA TYR A 313 9.21 16.69 1.95
C TYR A 313 10.70 17.02 2.11
N SER A 314 11.55 15.99 2.23
CA SER A 314 13.00 16.16 2.31
C SER A 314 13.57 16.79 1.03
N LEU A 315 13.13 16.28 -0.11
CA LEU A 315 13.44 16.80 -1.43
C LEU A 315 12.90 18.23 -1.60
N ALA A 316 11.65 18.49 -1.24
CA ALA A 316 11.04 19.81 -1.30
C ALA A 316 11.85 20.87 -0.54
N CYS A 317 12.30 20.56 0.68
CA CYS A 317 13.12 21.47 1.47
C CYS A 317 14.48 21.74 0.81
N ILE A 318 15.10 20.72 0.20
CA ILE A 318 16.36 20.89 -0.55
C ILE A 318 16.16 21.75 -1.78
N LEU A 319 15.14 21.47 -2.58
CA LEU A 319 14.84 22.23 -3.79
C LEU A 319 14.58 23.70 -3.47
N LYS A 320 13.87 23.98 -2.38
CA LYS A 320 13.62 25.35 -1.95
C LYS A 320 14.92 26.09 -1.57
N GLU A 321 15.90 25.39 -1.02
CA GLU A 321 17.19 25.97 -0.68
C GLU A 321 18.10 26.13 -1.91
N CYS A 322 18.07 25.18 -2.84
CA CYS A 322 18.85 25.22 -4.08
C CYS A 322 18.29 26.24 -5.09
N TYR A 323 16.97 26.43 -5.13
CA TYR A 323 16.29 27.26 -6.14
C TYR A 323 15.27 28.22 -5.50
N PRO A 324 15.71 29.16 -4.65
CA PRO A 324 14.82 30.00 -3.86
C PRO A 324 13.88 30.90 -4.70
N GLU A 325 14.35 31.33 -5.87
CA GLU A 325 13.63 32.21 -6.80
C GLU A 325 12.75 31.46 -7.81
N SER A 326 12.82 30.13 -7.84
CA SER A 326 12.08 29.31 -8.80
C SER A 326 10.77 28.82 -8.20
N ARG A 327 9.72 28.73 -9.02
CA ARG A 327 8.48 28.05 -8.63
C ARG A 327 8.70 26.54 -8.75
N ILE A 328 8.74 25.84 -7.63
CA ILE A 328 8.93 24.38 -7.62
C ILE A 328 7.58 23.69 -7.61
N ARG A 329 7.44 22.65 -8.44
CA ARG A 329 6.25 21.80 -8.54
C ARG A 329 6.69 20.34 -8.52
N ILE A 330 6.34 19.63 -7.46
CA ILE A 330 6.66 18.21 -7.26
C ILE A 330 5.37 17.41 -7.47
N TYR A 331 5.39 16.50 -8.44
CA TYR A 331 4.34 15.51 -8.68
C TYR A 331 4.74 14.25 -7.93
N ALA A 332 4.15 14.04 -6.75
CA ALA A 332 4.46 12.95 -5.85
C ALA A 332 3.39 11.86 -6.01
N HIS A 333 3.81 10.73 -6.56
CA HIS A 333 2.94 9.68 -7.08
C HIS A 333 3.15 8.38 -6.33
N ASP A 334 2.05 7.71 -6.00
CA ASP A 334 2.09 6.37 -5.43
C ASP A 334 0.85 5.55 -5.81
N VAL A 335 1.00 4.24 -5.77
CA VAL A 335 -0.09 3.26 -5.92
C VAL A 335 -0.77 2.96 -4.59
N ASP A 336 -0.11 3.23 -3.46
CA ASP A 336 -0.73 3.15 -2.15
C ASP A 336 -1.50 4.44 -1.85
N LEU A 337 -2.80 4.29 -2.04
CA LEU A 337 -3.81 5.30 -1.83
C LEU A 337 -3.90 5.79 -0.37
N ILE A 338 -3.63 4.91 0.59
CA ILE A 338 -3.61 5.28 2.02
C ILE A 338 -2.41 6.17 2.28
N SER A 339 -1.24 5.75 1.81
CA SER A 339 0.00 6.52 1.90
C SER A 339 -0.14 7.92 1.27
N ILE A 340 -0.70 8.02 0.06
CA ILE A 340 -0.97 9.30 -0.62
C ILE A 340 -1.94 10.18 0.16
N SER A 341 -3.03 9.62 0.68
CA SER A 341 -4.03 10.40 1.44
C SER A 341 -3.46 10.98 2.74
N ASN A 342 -2.50 10.29 3.35
CA ASN A 342 -1.89 10.68 4.61
C ASN A 342 -0.66 11.59 4.44
N ALA A 343 0.02 11.53 3.29
CA ALA A 343 1.26 12.29 3.05
C ALA A 343 1.10 13.83 3.23
N PRO A 344 0.02 14.50 2.78
CA PRO A 344 -0.20 15.94 3.07
C PRO A 344 -0.31 16.28 4.57
N MET A 345 -0.68 15.28 5.38
CA MET A 345 -0.89 15.36 6.82
C MET A 345 0.31 14.84 7.62
N LEU A 346 1.46 14.60 6.96
CA LEU A 346 2.66 14.11 7.62
C LEU A 346 3.04 15.00 8.80
N THR A 347 3.13 14.36 9.97
CA THR A 347 3.66 14.95 11.19
C THR A 347 4.71 14.03 11.79
N VAL A 348 5.70 14.63 12.43
CA VAL A 348 6.84 13.93 13.03
C VAL A 348 7.12 14.47 14.43
N PRO A 349 7.69 13.65 15.33
CA PRO A 349 8.18 14.14 16.62
C PRO A 349 9.41 15.06 16.41
N GLU A 350 9.67 15.94 17.38
CA GLU A 350 10.72 16.98 17.24
C GLU A 350 12.12 16.37 17.01
N GLU A 351 12.39 15.23 17.64
CA GLU A 351 13.66 14.52 17.59
C GLU A 351 13.94 13.94 16.19
N ALA A 352 12.89 13.68 15.41
CA ALA A 352 13.01 13.18 14.05
C ALA A 352 13.32 14.29 13.02
N ILE A 353 13.28 15.56 13.41
CA ILE A 353 13.52 16.69 12.51
C ILE A 353 15.00 17.07 12.50
N PRO A 354 15.69 16.91 11.35
CA PRO A 354 17.05 17.40 11.19
C PRO A 354 17.14 18.92 11.38
N SER A 355 18.26 19.40 11.95
CA SER A 355 18.46 20.83 12.24
C SER A 355 18.28 21.74 11.02
N TRP A 356 18.69 21.27 9.83
CA TRP A 356 18.59 22.02 8.57
C TRP A 356 17.14 22.20 8.08
N MET A 357 16.20 21.34 8.51
CA MET A 357 14.79 21.41 8.13
C MET A 357 13.94 22.26 9.06
N LYS A 358 14.45 22.62 10.27
CA LYS A 358 13.64 23.29 11.30
C LYS A 358 12.96 24.57 10.82
N LYS A 359 13.61 25.35 9.94
CA LYS A 359 13.04 26.57 9.31
C LYS A 359 11.80 26.31 8.44
N TYR A 360 11.60 25.08 7.99
CA TYR A 360 10.51 24.64 7.13
C TYR A 360 9.43 23.85 7.89
N THR A 361 9.54 23.79 9.22
CA THR A 361 8.60 23.05 10.07
C THR A 361 7.80 23.98 10.98
N VAL A 362 6.58 23.56 11.32
CA VAL A 362 5.68 24.25 12.23
C VAL A 362 5.20 23.29 13.31
N LYS A 363 5.19 23.75 14.55
CA LYS A 363 4.73 22.96 15.69
C LYS A 363 3.20 22.95 15.74
N ALA A 364 2.61 21.76 15.77
CA ALA A 364 1.19 21.53 15.95
C ALA A 364 0.79 21.58 17.43
N VAL A 365 -0.51 21.71 17.68
CA VAL A 365 -1.08 21.84 19.03
C VAL A 365 -0.81 20.60 19.89
N ASN A 366 -0.80 19.42 19.28
CA ASN A 366 -0.49 18.14 19.94
C ASN A 366 1.01 17.94 20.24
N GLY A 367 1.86 18.92 19.93
CA GLY A 367 3.30 18.86 20.16
C GLY A 367 4.12 18.23 19.03
N SER A 368 3.47 17.60 18.04
CA SER A 368 4.13 17.13 16.82
C SER A 368 4.50 18.30 15.89
N TYR A 369 5.31 18.05 14.88
CA TYR A 369 5.70 19.03 13.89
C TYR A 369 5.25 18.60 12.49
N GLY A 370 4.66 19.54 11.75
CA GLY A 370 4.39 19.41 10.32
C GLY A 370 5.24 20.38 9.50
N PHE A 371 5.03 20.41 8.20
CA PHE A 371 5.73 21.33 7.28
C PHE A 371 4.96 22.66 7.07
N THR A 372 5.69 23.73 6.76
CA THR A 372 5.11 25.04 6.43
C THR A 372 4.22 24.94 5.18
N GLN A 373 3.22 25.83 5.07
CA GLN A 373 2.36 25.88 3.89
C GLN A 373 3.16 26.12 2.59
N GLU A 374 4.24 26.90 2.66
CA GLU A 374 5.14 27.13 1.53
C GLU A 374 5.72 25.83 0.95
N ILE A 375 6.16 24.90 1.80
CA ILE A 375 6.66 23.59 1.35
C ILE A 375 5.51 22.71 0.86
N LYS A 376 4.37 22.72 1.55
CA LYS A 376 3.20 21.92 1.15
C LYS A 376 2.67 22.33 -0.23
N ASP A 377 2.64 23.63 -0.53
CA ASP A 377 2.16 24.15 -1.81
C ASP A 377 3.06 23.78 -3.00
N MET A 378 4.31 23.36 -2.75
CA MET A 378 5.21 22.86 -3.78
C MET A 378 4.85 21.44 -4.23
N ILE A 379 4.11 20.67 -3.42
CA ILE A 379 3.91 19.24 -3.60
C ILE A 379 2.46 18.94 -4.02
N LEU A 380 2.32 18.06 -5.02
CA LEU A 380 1.07 17.50 -5.47
C LEU A 380 1.12 15.98 -5.25
N PHE A 381 0.49 15.53 -4.16
CA PHE A 381 0.32 14.10 -3.91
C PHE A 381 -0.87 13.58 -4.73
N GLU A 382 -0.63 12.61 -5.59
CA GLU A 382 -1.66 12.00 -6.44
C GLU A 382 -1.50 10.48 -6.47
N TYR A 383 -2.63 9.78 -6.45
CA TYR A 383 -2.61 8.36 -6.78
C TYR A 383 -2.26 8.23 -8.26
N HIS A 384 -1.22 7.45 -8.53
CA HIS A 384 -0.81 7.17 -9.90
C HIS A 384 -0.16 5.79 -9.96
N ASP A 385 -0.71 4.96 -10.85
CA ASP A 385 -0.12 3.69 -11.19
C ASP A 385 0.81 3.88 -12.39
N CYS A 386 2.12 3.77 -12.14
CA CYS A 386 3.17 3.88 -13.16
C CYS A 386 3.08 2.80 -14.26
N ASN A 387 2.25 1.76 -14.08
CA ASN A 387 1.91 0.83 -15.16
C ASN A 387 1.05 1.47 -16.25
N ASN A 388 0.32 2.53 -15.91
CA ASN A 388 -0.55 3.23 -16.84
C ASN A 388 0.18 4.45 -17.38
N ASN A 389 0.24 4.56 -18.71
CA ASN A 389 0.86 5.71 -19.39
C ASN A 389 0.05 6.99 -19.10
N GLY A 390 0.42 7.67 -18.02
CA GLY A 390 0.00 9.04 -17.72
C GLY A 390 0.89 10.03 -18.46
N ASN A 391 0.30 11.11 -18.95
CA ASN A 391 1.06 12.19 -19.56
C ASN A 391 1.65 13.06 -18.44
N MET A 392 2.96 12.98 -18.23
CA MET A 392 3.64 13.83 -17.26
C MET A 392 4.10 15.12 -17.94
N PRO A 393 4.29 16.21 -17.19
CA PRO A 393 4.97 17.37 -17.73
C PRO A 393 6.48 17.09 -17.77
N ALA A 394 7.18 17.68 -18.74
CA ALA A 394 8.63 17.61 -18.79
C ALA A 394 9.27 18.02 -17.45
N CYS A 395 10.10 17.13 -16.91
CA CYS A 395 10.67 17.21 -15.56
C CYS A 395 12.15 17.59 -15.60
N ASP A 396 12.55 18.44 -14.66
CA ASP A 396 13.96 18.76 -14.42
C ASP A 396 14.63 17.68 -13.55
N ILE A 397 13.85 17.05 -12.67
CA ILE A 397 14.32 16.02 -11.74
C ILE A 397 13.28 14.91 -11.70
N ILE A 398 13.72 13.66 -11.79
CA ILE A 398 12.91 12.48 -11.51
C ILE A 398 13.55 11.74 -10.34
N MET A 399 12.76 11.35 -9.35
CA MET A 399 13.18 10.53 -8.23
C MET A 399 12.30 9.28 -8.18
N ALA A 400 12.91 8.11 -8.17
CA ALA A 400 12.25 6.81 -8.10
C ALA A 400 13.11 5.87 -7.26
N ARG A 401 13.21 6.18 -5.96
CA ARG A 401 14.11 5.49 -5.03
C ARG A 401 13.47 4.23 -4.46
N ASP A 402 14.22 3.15 -4.42
CA ASP A 402 13.89 1.90 -3.72
C ASP A 402 12.54 1.29 -4.13
N MET A 403 12.06 1.58 -5.35
CA MET A 403 10.74 1.17 -5.83
C MET A 403 10.79 0.39 -7.15
N VAL A 404 11.78 0.65 -8.02
CA VAL A 404 11.84 0.04 -9.36
C VAL A 404 12.04 -1.47 -9.27
N SER A 405 12.82 -1.90 -8.29
CA SER A 405 13.08 -3.31 -7.99
C SER A 405 11.84 -4.11 -7.57
N PHE A 406 10.76 -3.42 -7.20
CA PHE A 406 9.48 -4.04 -6.80
C PHE A 406 8.47 -4.12 -7.94
N LEU A 407 8.85 -3.69 -9.14
CA LEU A 407 8.03 -3.78 -10.34
C LEU A 407 8.47 -4.96 -11.23
N PRO A 408 7.55 -5.60 -11.96
CA PRO A 408 7.90 -6.59 -12.98
C PRO A 408 8.83 -6.02 -14.06
N GLU A 409 9.72 -6.84 -14.63
CA GLU A 409 10.74 -6.40 -15.59
C GLU A 409 10.17 -5.63 -16.80
N ASN A 410 9.04 -6.07 -17.35
CA ASN A 410 8.38 -5.36 -18.47
C ASN A 410 7.87 -3.97 -18.09
N VAL A 411 7.55 -3.75 -16.82
CA VAL A 411 7.12 -2.45 -16.30
C VAL A 411 8.33 -1.56 -16.07
N GLN A 412 9.42 -2.13 -15.53
CA GLN A 412 10.68 -1.42 -15.35
C GLN A 412 11.16 -0.82 -16.67
N ASP A 413 11.16 -1.60 -17.75
CA ASP A 413 11.61 -1.16 -19.07
C ASP A 413 10.77 0.03 -19.58
N ASN A 414 9.43 -0.09 -19.53
CA ASN A 414 8.51 0.99 -19.93
C ASN A 414 8.70 2.25 -19.07
N LEU A 415 8.92 2.07 -17.76
CA LEU A 415 9.10 3.18 -16.83
C LEU A 415 10.41 3.94 -17.11
N PHE A 416 11.50 3.25 -17.44
CA PHE A 416 12.74 3.90 -17.82
C PHE A 416 12.65 4.62 -19.16
N GLU A 417 11.87 4.09 -20.12
CA GLU A 417 11.57 4.81 -21.37
C GLU A 417 10.77 6.09 -21.09
N GLN A 418 9.74 6.01 -20.24
CA GLN A 418 8.97 7.18 -19.82
C GLN A 418 9.83 8.21 -19.06
N PHE A 419 10.69 7.75 -18.14
CA PHE A 419 11.64 8.63 -17.46
C PHE A 419 12.56 9.33 -18.47
N PHE A 420 13.03 8.61 -19.48
CA PHE A 420 13.85 9.20 -20.50
C PHE A 420 13.05 10.24 -21.28
N ASP A 421 11.85 9.93 -21.77
CA ASP A 421 11.06 10.88 -22.57
C ASP A 421 10.70 12.17 -21.81
N GLU A 422 10.30 12.03 -20.54
CA GLU A 422 9.85 13.16 -19.72
C GLU A 422 10.99 13.98 -19.11
N LEU A 423 12.20 13.42 -18.99
CA LEU A 423 13.33 14.16 -18.43
C LEU A 423 13.83 15.23 -19.41
N LYS A 424 14.06 16.45 -18.92
CA LYS A 424 14.68 17.52 -19.73
C LYS A 424 16.14 17.21 -20.03
N GLY A 425 16.71 17.83 -21.06
CA GLY A 425 18.08 17.56 -21.52
C GLY A 425 19.18 17.76 -20.47
N ASN A 426 18.99 18.69 -19.51
CA ASN A 426 19.90 18.91 -18.37
C ASN A 426 19.35 18.34 -17.06
N GLY A 427 18.30 17.52 -17.13
CA GLY A 427 17.65 16.94 -15.96
C GLY A 427 18.44 15.76 -15.40
N ILE A 428 18.05 15.35 -14.19
CA ILE A 428 18.65 14.21 -13.49
C ILE A 428 17.57 13.20 -13.06
N LEU A 429 17.91 11.92 -13.10
CA LEU A 429 17.16 10.82 -12.50
C LEU A 429 17.92 10.30 -11.27
N ILE A 430 17.22 10.17 -10.15
CA ILE A 430 17.73 9.66 -8.88
C ILE A 430 17.02 8.33 -8.58
N LEU A 431 17.79 7.25 -8.50
CA LEU A 431 17.31 5.90 -8.15
C LEU A 431 17.77 5.51 -6.73
N GLY A 432 17.33 4.34 -6.26
CA GLY A 432 17.87 3.74 -5.05
C GLY A 432 19.37 3.45 -5.16
N GLU A 433 20.08 3.44 -4.03
CA GLU A 433 21.53 3.18 -3.94
C GLU A 433 21.92 1.83 -4.54
N ASN A 434 21.02 0.86 -4.49
CA ASN A 434 21.21 -0.49 -5.02
C ASN A 434 20.40 -0.74 -6.31
N GLU A 435 19.98 0.33 -7.00
CA GLU A 435 19.23 0.28 -8.25
C GLU A 435 20.02 0.96 -9.37
N SER A 436 19.93 0.38 -10.58
CA SER A 436 20.61 0.90 -11.76
C SER A 436 19.73 0.93 -13.00
N ALA A 437 20.02 1.88 -13.90
CA ALA A 437 19.40 1.91 -15.23
C ALA A 437 19.94 0.79 -16.15
N GLY A 438 21.03 0.10 -15.75
CA GLY A 438 21.49 -1.24 -16.17
C GLY A 438 21.51 -1.58 -17.67
N LYS A 439 20.32 -1.75 -18.28
CA LYS A 439 20.14 -2.15 -19.69
C LYS A 439 19.89 -0.98 -20.63
N HIS A 440 19.49 0.18 -20.12
CA HIS A 440 19.11 1.32 -20.94
C HIS A 440 20.36 2.15 -21.29
N SER A 441 21.05 1.78 -22.39
CA SER A 441 22.29 2.41 -22.85
C SER A 441 22.20 3.92 -23.14
N SER A 442 20.99 4.47 -23.15
CA SER A 442 20.71 5.88 -23.33
C SER A 442 21.01 6.72 -22.09
N TRP A 443 21.18 6.11 -20.91
CA TRP A 443 21.48 6.83 -19.68
C TRP A 443 22.98 6.97 -19.45
N GLN A 444 23.39 8.15 -19.00
CA GLN A 444 24.75 8.41 -18.55
C GLN A 444 24.79 8.42 -17.02
N GLU A 445 25.67 7.60 -16.45
CA GLU A 445 25.86 7.51 -15.01
C GLU A 445 26.83 8.58 -14.50
N LYS A 446 26.44 9.26 -13.42
CA LYS A 446 27.30 10.17 -12.67
C LYS A 446 27.21 9.88 -11.18
N THR A 447 28.34 9.54 -10.58
CA THR A 447 28.46 9.26 -9.15
C THR A 447 28.93 10.50 -8.40
N VAL A 448 28.24 10.86 -7.30
CA VAL A 448 28.71 11.87 -6.35
C VAL A 448 28.56 11.34 -4.93
N GLY A 449 29.69 11.06 -4.28
CA GLY A 449 29.69 10.38 -2.99
C GLY A 449 29.24 8.93 -3.12
N SER A 450 28.23 8.53 -2.34
CA SER A 450 27.61 7.19 -2.42
C SER A 450 26.37 7.14 -3.32
N VAL A 451 25.94 8.28 -3.87
CA VAL A 451 24.71 8.35 -4.68
C VAL A 451 25.05 8.42 -6.16
N VAL A 452 24.37 7.58 -6.95
CA VAL A 452 24.45 7.56 -8.41
C VAL A 452 23.23 8.29 -8.97
N ILE A 453 23.46 9.18 -9.92
CA ILE A 453 22.39 9.81 -10.72
C ILE A 453 22.58 9.48 -12.18
N TYR A 454 21.48 9.59 -12.93
CA TYR A 454 21.44 9.29 -14.36
C TYR A 454 21.00 10.54 -15.14
N THR A 455 21.64 10.80 -16.26
CA THR A 455 21.28 11.89 -17.19
C THR A 455 21.07 11.35 -18.60
N LYS A 456 20.48 12.17 -19.48
CA LYS A 456 20.41 11.90 -20.92
C LYS A 456 21.78 11.92 -21.59
#